data_AF-A0A3Q3LBL5-F1
#
_entry.id   AF-A0A3Q3LBL5-F1
#
_cell.length_a   1.000
_cell.length_b   1.000
_cell.length_c   1.000
_cell.angle_alpha   90.00
_cell.angle_beta   90.00
_cell.angle_gamma   90.00
#
_symmetry.space_group_name_H-M   'P 1'
#
loop_
_entity.id
_entity.type
_entity.pdbx_description
1 polymer ?
#
loop_
_entity_poly.entity_id
_entity_poly.type
_entity_poly.pdbx_seq_one_letter_code
_entity_poly.pdbx_strand_id
1 'polypeptide(L)'
;VVFATWPQSVLTLRVSAQQLTVWPEVTGYLGHNVTLPCKFNSGAKGTAMSQVQWDLLQPEGKNIIIIVSSVQHGAHIHESSLKGRVGISEESLIIKSVEMRDAGSYTCRVATFPSGSFEGTTKLIVLGEAYLCYSGCCFAAGRDGSSHSLPHLHQVCVCVLCRCVQ
;
A
#
# COMPACT_ATOMS: atom_id res chain seq x y z
N VAL A 1 -6.52 -17.81 64.80
CA VAL A 1 -5.27 -18.20 64.10
C VAL A 1 -5.45 -17.81 62.64
N VAL A 2 -4.60 -16.90 62.18
CA VAL A 2 -4.50 -16.43 60.80
C VAL A 2 -3.93 -17.54 59.91
N PHE A 3 -4.50 -17.76 58.72
CA PHE A 3 -3.72 -18.30 57.60
C PHE A 3 -3.93 -17.40 56.39
N ALA A 4 -2.88 -16.64 56.10
CA ALA A 4 -2.72 -15.78 54.94
C ALA A 4 -2.36 -16.61 53.69
N THR A 5 -2.97 -16.19 52.57
CA THR A 5 -2.46 -16.12 51.19
C THR A 5 -1.32 -17.05 50.75
N TRP A 6 -1.52 -17.82 49.68
CA TRP A 6 -0.54 -17.90 48.58
C TRP A 6 -1.27 -17.85 47.24
N PRO A 7 -0.80 -17.02 46.28
CA PRO A 7 -1.43 -16.90 44.98
C PRO A 7 -1.13 -18.16 44.17
N GLN A 8 -2.16 -18.84 43.65
CA GLN A 8 -1.92 -19.79 42.56
C GLN A 8 -1.20 -18.99 41.47
N SER A 9 0.06 -19.33 41.22
CA SER A 9 0.86 -18.79 40.13
C SER A 9 0.14 -19.08 38.83
N VAL A 10 -0.69 -18.13 38.38
CA VAL A 10 -1.27 -18.15 37.04
C VAL A 10 -0.10 -17.91 36.09
N LEU A 11 0.47 -19.00 35.57
CA LEU A 11 1.37 -18.95 34.44
C LEU A 11 0.56 -18.38 33.27
N THR A 12 0.73 -17.08 33.01
CA THR A 12 0.21 -16.46 31.79
C THR A 12 1.01 -17.00 30.62
N LEU A 13 0.52 -18.10 30.03
CA LEU A 13 0.99 -18.60 28.74
C LEU A 13 0.77 -17.48 27.72
N ARG A 14 1.85 -16.83 27.30
CA ARG A 14 1.82 -15.93 26.14
C ARG A 14 1.72 -16.79 24.89
N VAL A 15 0.49 -17.11 24.49
CA VAL A 15 0.23 -17.71 23.20
C VAL A 15 0.35 -16.60 22.16
N SER A 16 1.42 -16.63 21.36
CA SER A 16 1.53 -15.73 20.20
C SER A 16 0.62 -16.26 19.09
N ALA A 17 -0.50 -15.58 18.87
CA ALA A 17 -1.41 -15.88 17.78
C ALA A 17 -0.79 -15.53 16.42
N GLN A 18 -1.20 -16.24 15.37
CA GLN A 18 -0.89 -15.87 14.01
C GLN A 18 -1.78 -14.70 13.60
N GLN A 19 -1.21 -13.74 12.89
CA GLN A 19 -1.93 -12.53 12.51
C GLN A 19 -1.38 -11.95 11.22
N LEU A 20 -2.28 -11.50 10.34
CA LEU A 20 -1.94 -10.67 9.20
C LEU A 20 -2.19 -9.20 9.54
N THR A 21 -1.17 -8.37 9.38
CA THR A 21 -1.24 -6.92 9.61
C THR A 21 -1.17 -6.20 8.29
N VAL A 22 -2.23 -5.44 7.99
CA VAL A 22 -2.33 -4.55 6.83
C VAL A 22 -2.74 -3.16 7.29
N TRP A 23 -2.45 -2.16 6.48
CA TRP A 23 -2.95 -0.81 6.72
C TRP A 23 -4.33 -0.68 6.06
N PRO A 24 -5.36 -0.19 6.77
CA PRO A 24 -6.70 -0.08 6.18
C PRO A 24 -6.71 0.93 5.02
N GLU A 25 -5.85 1.93 5.09
CA GLU A 25 -5.72 2.98 4.08
C GLU A 25 -4.26 3.38 3.90
N VAL A 26 -3.85 3.61 2.65
CA VAL A 26 -2.53 4.09 2.26
C VAL A 26 -2.71 5.22 1.24
N THR A 27 -2.00 6.32 1.42
CA THR A 27 -1.97 7.43 0.46
C THR A 27 -0.74 7.32 -0.43
N GLY A 28 -0.96 7.17 -1.73
CA GLY A 28 0.04 7.30 -2.79
C GLY A 28 -0.05 8.67 -3.46
N TYR A 29 1.05 9.08 -4.09
CA TYR A 29 1.13 10.32 -4.87
C TYR A 29 1.37 10.00 -6.34
N LEU A 30 0.75 10.77 -7.22
CA LEU A 30 0.87 10.60 -8.66
C LEU A 30 2.35 10.63 -9.10
N GLY A 31 2.75 9.69 -9.96
CA GLY A 31 4.12 9.55 -10.46
C GLY A 31 5.12 8.98 -9.45
N HIS A 32 4.74 8.81 -8.18
CA HIS A 32 5.61 8.26 -7.14
C HIS A 32 5.38 6.77 -6.95
N ASN A 33 6.32 6.11 -6.25
CA ASN A 33 6.14 4.73 -5.84
C ASN A 33 5.38 4.68 -4.52
N VAL A 34 4.47 3.71 -4.38
CA VAL A 34 3.78 3.44 -3.12
C VAL A 34 3.99 1.98 -2.74
N THR A 35 4.05 1.71 -1.44
CA THR A 35 4.10 0.36 -0.89
C THR A 35 2.85 0.14 -0.06
N LEU A 36 2.12 -0.93 -0.36
CA LEU A 36 0.98 -1.39 0.44
C LEU A 36 1.51 -2.43 1.45
N PRO A 37 1.60 -2.08 2.74
CA PRO A 37 2.21 -2.98 3.71
C PRO A 37 1.29 -4.16 3.99
N CYS A 38 1.85 -5.36 3.84
CA CYS A 38 1.26 -6.60 4.32
C CYS A 38 2.36 -7.32 5.10
N LYS A 39 2.06 -7.71 6.34
CA LYS A 39 3.00 -8.40 7.21
C LYS A 39 2.31 -9.57 7.89
N PHE A 40 2.84 -10.76 7.65
CA PHE A 40 2.36 -11.96 8.32
C PHE A 40 3.21 -12.27 9.54
N ASN A 41 2.58 -12.33 10.71
CA ASN A 41 3.19 -12.84 11.93
C ASN A 41 2.80 -14.31 12.10
N SER A 42 3.77 -15.21 11.95
CA SER A 42 3.58 -16.66 12.09
C SER A 42 3.28 -17.10 13.53
N GLY A 43 3.39 -16.21 14.52
CA GLY A 43 3.15 -16.55 15.92
C GLY A 43 4.14 -17.59 16.47
N ALA A 44 3.66 -18.52 17.29
CA ALA A 44 4.47 -19.62 17.83
C ALA A 44 4.99 -20.57 16.73
N LYS A 45 6.14 -21.22 16.99
CA LYS A 45 6.84 -22.08 16.04
C LYS A 45 5.92 -23.16 15.45
N GLY A 46 5.91 -23.30 14.12
CA GLY A 46 5.21 -24.40 13.42
C GLY A 46 4.44 -24.02 12.16
N THR A 47 4.21 -22.72 11.90
CA THR A 47 3.51 -22.25 10.70
C THR A 47 4.50 -21.73 9.66
N ALA A 48 4.43 -22.26 8.44
CA ALA A 48 5.23 -21.81 7.31
C ALA A 48 4.33 -21.13 6.26
N MET A 49 4.74 -19.95 5.81
CA MET A 49 4.12 -19.26 4.67
C MET A 49 4.60 -19.92 3.36
N SER A 50 3.67 -20.25 2.47
CA SER A 50 3.97 -20.89 1.18
C SER A 50 3.76 -19.96 -0.01
N GLN A 51 2.84 -19.00 0.11
CA GLN A 51 2.45 -18.09 -0.95
C GLN A 51 1.88 -16.77 -0.42
N VAL A 52 2.18 -15.68 -1.12
CA VAL A 52 1.48 -14.40 -1.02
C VAL A 52 0.83 -14.06 -2.36
N GLN A 53 -0.38 -13.52 -2.33
CA GLN A 53 -1.13 -13.09 -3.49
C GLN A 53 -1.72 -11.71 -3.23
N TRP A 54 -1.71 -10.86 -4.25
CA TRP A 54 -2.40 -9.57 -4.21
C TRP A 54 -3.49 -9.51 -5.27
N ASP A 55 -4.68 -9.11 -4.83
CA ASP A 55 -5.84 -8.89 -5.66
C ASP A 55 -6.21 -7.40 -5.70
N LEU A 56 -6.74 -6.94 -6.83
CA LEU A 56 -7.37 -5.63 -6.98
C LEU A 56 -8.87 -5.82 -7.20
N LEU A 57 -9.67 -5.14 -6.38
CA LEU A 57 -11.10 -4.99 -6.63
C LEU A 57 -11.31 -3.95 -7.73
N GLN A 58 -11.74 -4.41 -8.90
CA GLN A 58 -12.06 -3.51 -10.01
C GLN A 58 -13.37 -2.75 -9.75
N PRO A 59 -13.59 -1.60 -10.41
CA PRO A 59 -14.82 -0.81 -10.27
C PRO A 59 -16.11 -1.60 -10.54
N GLU A 60 -16.06 -2.64 -11.35
CA GLU A 60 -17.20 -3.51 -11.68
C GLU A 60 -17.50 -4.54 -10.57
N GLY A 61 -16.78 -4.50 -9.45
CA GLY A 61 -16.94 -5.42 -8.32
C GLY A 61 -16.23 -6.77 -8.49
N LYS A 62 -15.43 -6.93 -9.56
CA LYS A 62 -14.66 -8.15 -9.82
C LYS A 62 -13.24 -8.04 -9.26
N ASN A 63 -12.85 -8.98 -8.40
CA ASN A 63 -11.45 -9.14 -7.99
C ASN A 63 -10.61 -9.76 -9.11
N ILE A 64 -9.48 -9.14 -9.42
CA ILE A 64 -8.45 -9.69 -10.32
C ILE A 64 -7.16 -9.92 -9.56
N ILE A 65 -6.46 -10.99 -9.91
CA ILE A 65 -5.12 -11.28 -9.37
C ILE A 65 -4.13 -10.37 -10.08
N ILE A 66 -3.29 -9.66 -9.32
CA ILE A 66 -2.27 -8.76 -9.86
C ILE A 66 -0.91 -9.46 -9.87
N ILE A 67 -0.57 -10.11 -8.75
CA ILE A 67 0.71 -10.77 -8.56
C ILE A 67 0.57 -11.90 -7.53
N VAL A 68 1.26 -13.00 -7.79
CA VAL A 68 1.37 -14.14 -6.88
C VAL A 68 2.84 -14.43 -6.68
N SER A 69 3.29 -14.58 -5.44
CA SER A 69 4.66 -15.02 -5.12
C SER A 69 4.61 -16.28 -4.28
N SER A 70 5.26 -17.33 -4.78
CA SER A 70 5.43 -18.60 -4.07
C SER A 70 6.89 -18.76 -3.67
N VAL A 71 7.12 -19.31 -2.48
CA VAL A 71 8.47 -19.62 -2.00
C VAL A 71 9.23 -20.56 -2.96
N GLN A 72 8.51 -21.47 -3.64
CA GLN A 72 9.11 -22.46 -4.54
C GLN A 72 9.28 -21.97 -5.99
N HIS A 73 8.39 -21.09 -6.46
CA HIS A 73 8.30 -20.73 -7.88
C HIS A 73 8.64 -19.25 -8.14
N GLY A 74 8.89 -18.47 -7.10
CA GLY A 74 9.11 -17.03 -7.20
C GLY A 74 7.82 -16.25 -7.48
N ALA A 75 7.98 -15.02 -7.96
CA ALA A 75 6.88 -14.11 -8.27
C ALA A 75 6.42 -14.22 -9.73
N HIS A 76 5.11 -14.24 -9.92
CA HIS A 76 4.42 -14.23 -11.21
C HIS A 76 3.42 -13.07 -11.26
N ILE A 77 3.58 -12.20 -12.25
CA ILE A 77 2.73 -11.02 -12.45
C ILE A 77 1.66 -11.35 -13.49
N HIS A 78 0.40 -11.10 -13.16
CA HIS A 78 -0.74 -11.32 -14.05
C HIS A 78 -0.99 -10.11 -14.97
N GLU A 79 -1.65 -10.36 -16.10
CA GLU A 79 -2.12 -9.30 -17.00
C GLU A 79 -3.12 -8.39 -16.30
N SER A 80 -2.76 -7.11 -16.14
CA SER A 80 -3.58 -6.07 -15.51
C SER A 80 -3.09 -4.68 -15.92
N SER A 81 -3.83 -3.62 -15.58
CA SER A 81 -3.42 -2.22 -15.75
C SER A 81 -2.13 -1.83 -14.99
N LEU A 82 -1.69 -2.70 -14.09
CA LEU A 82 -0.52 -2.55 -13.23
C LEU A 82 0.69 -3.35 -13.72
N LYS A 83 0.55 -4.13 -14.80
CA LYS A 83 1.64 -4.95 -15.34
C LYS A 83 2.88 -4.09 -15.66
N GLY A 84 4.04 -4.60 -15.26
CA GLY A 84 5.33 -3.90 -15.43
C GLY A 84 5.59 -2.79 -14.40
N ARG A 85 4.58 -2.41 -13.60
CA ARG A 85 4.71 -1.41 -12.53
C ARG A 85 4.62 -2.01 -11.13
N VAL A 86 4.27 -3.30 -11.00
CA VAL A 86 4.16 -3.97 -9.70
C VAL A 86 5.39 -4.81 -9.36
N GLY A 87 5.66 -4.90 -8.06
CA GLY A 87 6.62 -5.83 -7.47
C GLY A 87 6.18 -6.26 -6.08
N ILE A 88 6.81 -7.29 -5.55
CA ILE A 88 6.63 -7.75 -4.17
C ILE A 88 7.96 -7.61 -3.43
N SER A 89 7.89 -7.16 -2.18
CA SER A 89 8.99 -7.21 -1.22
C SER A 89 8.45 -7.81 0.07
N GLU A 90 9.02 -8.95 0.50
CA GLU A 90 8.43 -9.81 1.54
C GLU A 90 6.98 -10.17 1.17
N GLU A 91 5.97 -9.72 1.93
CA GLU A 91 4.55 -9.88 1.59
C GLU A 91 3.91 -8.60 1.02
N SER A 92 4.64 -7.48 1.01
CA SER A 92 4.10 -6.15 0.66
C SER A 92 4.12 -5.90 -0.85
N LEU A 93 3.06 -5.26 -1.36
CA LEU A 93 2.95 -4.87 -2.77
C LEU A 93 3.60 -3.51 -2.99
N ILE A 94 4.44 -3.41 -4.00
CA ILE A 94 5.02 -2.16 -4.47
C ILE A 94 4.38 -1.82 -5.81
N ILE A 95 3.81 -0.62 -5.92
CA ILE A 95 3.31 -0.07 -7.18
C ILE A 95 4.20 1.12 -7.55
N LYS A 96 4.84 1.05 -8.71
CA LYS A 96 5.73 2.08 -9.23
C LYS A 96 4.96 3.08 -10.07
N SER A 97 5.37 4.35 -10.01
CA SER A 97 4.78 5.43 -10.82
C SER A 97 3.24 5.38 -10.80
N VAL A 98 2.68 5.59 -9.62
CA VAL A 98 1.23 5.49 -9.36
C VAL A 98 0.46 6.48 -10.22
N GLU A 99 -0.68 6.03 -10.74
CA GLU A 99 -1.61 6.82 -11.53
C GLU A 99 -2.95 7.00 -10.80
N MET A 100 -3.74 8.03 -11.14
CA MET A 100 -5.05 8.27 -10.51
C MET A 100 -5.99 7.05 -10.58
N ARG A 101 -5.90 6.29 -11.69
CA ARG A 101 -6.70 5.08 -11.92
C ARG A 101 -6.28 3.88 -11.08
N ASP A 102 -5.11 3.94 -10.43
CA ASP A 102 -4.64 2.87 -9.55
C ASP A 102 -5.30 2.95 -8.16
N ALA A 103 -6.04 4.03 -7.85
CA ALA A 103 -6.82 4.13 -6.61
C ALA A 103 -7.86 3.01 -6.54
N GLY A 104 -7.97 2.34 -5.39
CA GLY A 104 -8.83 1.16 -5.27
C GLY A 104 -8.61 0.38 -3.98
N SER A 105 -9.31 -0.75 -3.87
CA SER A 105 -9.13 -1.68 -2.75
C SER A 105 -8.29 -2.86 -3.18
N TYR A 106 -7.20 -3.09 -2.45
CA TYR A 106 -6.22 -4.13 -2.71
C TYR A 106 -6.26 -5.14 -1.56
N THR A 107 -6.34 -6.43 -1.86
CA THR A 107 -6.40 -7.48 -0.85
C THR A 107 -5.14 -8.32 -0.91
N CYS A 108 -4.41 -8.36 0.20
CA CYS A 108 -3.31 -9.28 0.43
C CYS A 108 -3.89 -10.61 0.93
N ARG A 109 -3.53 -11.73 0.30
CA ARG A 109 -3.81 -13.08 0.79
C ARG A 109 -2.51 -13.82 1.02
N VAL A 110 -2.35 -14.40 2.20
CA VAL A 110 -1.20 -15.20 2.59
C VAL A 110 -1.65 -16.62 2.86
N ALA A 111 -1.10 -17.59 2.14
CA ALA A 111 -1.33 -19.00 2.36
C ALA A 111 -0.25 -19.59 3.27
N THR A 112 -0.67 -20.33 4.28
CA THR A 112 0.20 -20.92 5.29
C THR A 112 -0.21 -22.36 5.58
N PHE A 113 0.74 -23.16 6.05
CA PHE A 113 0.48 -24.52 6.50
C PHE A 113 0.98 -24.70 7.95
N PRO A 114 0.21 -25.35 8.85
CA PRO A 114 -1.13 -25.94 8.65
C PRO A 114 -2.30 -24.96 8.81
N SER A 115 -2.01 -23.68 9.10
CA SER A 115 -3.00 -22.73 9.58
C SER A 115 -3.99 -22.19 8.55
N GLY A 116 -3.82 -22.54 7.27
CA GLY A 116 -4.70 -22.09 6.19
C GLY A 116 -4.32 -20.70 5.67
N SER A 117 -5.31 -19.94 5.21
CA SER A 117 -5.10 -18.64 4.56
C SER A 117 -5.54 -17.48 5.44
N PHE A 118 -4.78 -16.39 5.39
CA PHE A 118 -5.15 -15.11 5.99
C PHE A 118 -5.29 -14.05 4.90
N GLU A 119 -6.19 -13.10 5.10
CA GLU A 119 -6.34 -11.98 4.17
C GLU A 119 -6.58 -10.65 4.88
N GLY A 120 -6.24 -9.57 4.19
CA GLY A 120 -6.41 -8.21 4.68
C GLY A 120 -6.47 -7.25 3.50
N THR A 121 -7.34 -6.24 3.62
CA THR A 121 -7.61 -5.28 2.54
C THR A 121 -7.09 -3.89 2.91
N THR A 122 -6.41 -3.28 1.96
CA THR A 122 -5.88 -1.91 2.01
C THR A 122 -6.53 -1.07 0.92
N LYS A 123 -7.07 0.09 1.30
CA LYS A 123 -7.56 1.09 0.36
C LYS A 123 -6.42 2.02 -0.05
N LEU A 124 -6.06 2.04 -1.33
CA LEU A 124 -5.12 3.00 -1.89
C LEU A 124 -5.87 4.27 -2.32
N ILE A 125 -5.51 5.39 -1.73
CA ILE A 125 -5.91 6.73 -2.18
C ILE A 125 -4.75 7.30 -2.99
N VAL A 126 -5.04 7.87 -4.16
CA VAL A 126 -4.02 8.53 -4.99
C VAL A 126 -4.29 10.03 -5.01
N LEU A 127 -3.29 10.81 -4.62
CA LEU A 127 -3.34 12.27 -4.66
C LEU A 127 -2.41 12.81 -5.74
N GLY A 128 -2.87 13.83 -6.47
CA GLY A 128 -2.03 14.61 -7.37
C GLY A 128 -1.42 15.79 -6.64
N GLU A 129 -0.24 16.22 -7.08
CA GLU A 129 0.25 17.55 -6.74
C GLU A 129 -0.59 18.58 -7.51
N ALA A 130 -1.25 19.46 -6.76
CA ALA A 130 -1.96 20.58 -7.35
C ALA A 130 -0.96 21.70 -7.64
N TYR A 131 -0.95 22.16 -8.89
CA TYR A 131 -0.17 23.32 -9.31
C TYR A 131 -1.13 24.48 -9.57
N LEU A 132 -0.88 25.61 -8.91
CA LEU A 132 -1.58 26.86 -9.20
C LEU A 132 -0.81 27.59 -10.30
N CYS A 133 -1.47 27.83 -11.43
CA CYS A 133 -0.94 28.72 -12.45
C CYS A 133 -1.36 30.15 -12.11
N TYR A 134 -0.40 31.01 -11.77
CA TYR A 134 -0.64 32.44 -11.59
C TYR A 134 0.38 33.22 -12.42
N SER A 135 -0.12 34.07 -13.34
CA SER A 135 0.72 34.93 -14.18
C SER A 135 1.85 34.19 -14.92
N GLY A 136 1.61 32.97 -15.41
CA GLY A 136 2.59 32.19 -16.18
C GLY A 136 3.60 31.40 -15.34
N CYS A 137 3.53 31.48 -14.01
CA CYS A 137 4.32 30.65 -13.10
C CYS A 137 3.48 29.50 -12.53
N CYS A 138 4.10 28.32 -12.39
CA CYS A 138 3.53 27.17 -11.70
C CYS A 138 3.99 27.16 -10.24
N PHE A 139 3.06 27.35 -9.31
CA PHE A 139 3.31 27.20 -7.88
C PHE A 139 2.79 25.85 -7.42
N ALA A 140 3.61 25.05 -6.73
CA ALA A 140 3.09 23.89 -6.01
C ALA A 140 2.16 24.38 -4.88
N ALA A 141 0.93 23.88 -4.84
CA ALA A 141 0.01 24.17 -3.76
C ALA A 141 0.48 23.45 -2.48
N GLY A 142 1.31 24.12 -1.66
CA GLY A 142 1.72 23.63 -0.35
C GLY A 142 0.54 23.61 0.64
N ARG A 143 0.55 22.66 1.58
CA ARG A 143 -0.49 22.53 2.63
C ARG A 143 -0.53 23.70 3.62
N ASP A 144 0.53 24.50 3.68
CA ASP A 144 0.74 25.49 4.75
C ASP A 144 0.33 26.92 4.35
N GLY A 145 -0.35 27.12 3.23
CA GLY A 145 -0.85 28.45 2.81
C GLY A 145 0.25 29.52 2.63
N SER A 146 1.52 29.12 2.61
CA SER A 146 2.68 29.99 2.57
C SER A 146 3.20 30.10 1.14
N SER A 147 2.78 31.16 0.43
CA SER A 147 3.28 31.50 -0.90
C SER A 147 4.67 32.14 -0.78
N HIS A 148 5.72 31.44 -1.26
CA HIS A 148 7.01 32.07 -1.49
C HIS A 148 6.94 32.89 -2.77
N SER A 149 6.94 34.21 -2.61
CA SER A 149 6.95 35.20 -3.69
C SER A 149 8.34 35.27 -4.34
N LEU A 150 8.37 35.10 -5.67
CA LEU A 150 9.48 35.56 -6.51
C LEU A 150 8.95 36.68 -7.41
N PRO A 151 9.66 37.81 -7.55
CA PRO A 151 9.08 39.01 -8.11
C PRO A 151 9.06 39.01 -9.64
N HIS A 152 8.01 39.65 -10.16
CA HIS A 152 7.88 40.31 -11.47
C HIS A 152 7.35 39.56 -12.72
N LEU A 153 6.05 39.80 -12.97
CA LEU A 153 5.39 40.26 -14.23
C LEU A 153 4.61 39.27 -15.14
N HIS A 154 3.36 39.70 -15.42
CA HIS A 154 2.27 39.28 -16.34
C HIS A 154 2.56 38.36 -17.54
N GLN A 155 1.83 37.23 -17.65
CA GLN A 155 0.88 36.86 -18.73
C GLN A 155 0.27 35.46 -18.47
N VAL A 156 -1.01 35.24 -18.80
CA VAL A 156 -1.73 33.96 -18.60
C VAL A 156 -1.42 32.97 -19.72
N CYS A 157 -0.85 31.80 -19.41
CA CYS A 157 -0.74 30.67 -20.34
C CYS A 157 -1.49 29.45 -19.80
N VAL A 158 -2.48 28.99 -20.57
CA VAL A 158 -3.17 27.71 -20.39
C VAL A 158 -2.27 26.63 -20.99
N CYS A 159 -1.55 25.88 -20.15
CA CYS A 159 -0.72 24.76 -20.61
C CYS A 159 -1.62 23.54 -20.91
N VAL A 160 -2.16 23.47 -22.13
CA VAL A 160 -2.89 22.27 -22.58
C VAL A 160 -1.95 21.15 -23.05
N LEU A 161 -0.71 21.42 -23.46
CA LEU A 161 0.25 20.37 -23.82
C LEU A 161 1.66 20.93 -23.62
N CYS A 162 2.40 20.47 -22.60
CA CYS A 162 3.83 20.73 -22.49
C CYS A 162 4.57 19.97 -23.60
N ARG A 163 4.64 20.52 -24.81
CA ARG A 163 5.72 20.20 -25.75
C ARG A 163 6.82 21.23 -25.54
N CYS A 164 7.90 20.81 -24.90
CA CYS A 164 9.19 21.49 -25.04
C CYS A 164 9.65 21.29 -26.50
N VAL A 165 9.79 22.38 -27.25
CA VAL A 165 10.55 22.38 -28.50
C VAL A 165 11.81 23.18 -28.23
N GLN A 166 12.92 22.61 -28.70
CA GLN A 166 14.30 23.03 -28.48
C GLN A 166 14.67 24.32 -29.22
#